data_AF-A0AAI9ZX35-F1
#
_entry.id   AF-A0AAI9ZX35-F1
#
_cell.length_a   1.000
_cell.length_b   1.000
_cell.length_c   1.000
_cell.angle_alpha   90.00
_cell.angle_beta   90.00
_cell.angle_gamma   90.00
#
_symmetry.space_group_name_H-M   'P 1'
#
loop_
_entity.id
_entity.type
_entity.pdbx_description
1 polymer ?
#
loop_
_entity_poly.entity_id
_entity_poly.type
_entity_poly.pdbx_seq_one_letter_code
_entity_poly.pdbx_strand_id
1 'polypeptide(L)'
;MSVPRARLLDLMKAQCEVFATVYNPEALRTGNKILRQRLKGPAIADYYPRKVVTIKDVQREFGPEVLTLDLEEMDRLEHIAGYVMG
;
A
#
# COMPACT_ATOMS: atom_id res chain seq x y z
N MET A 1 48.51 6.84 -11.82
CA MET A 1 47.37 7.72 -12.14
C MET A 1 47.93 9.07 -12.56
N SER A 2 47.70 9.52 -13.80
CA SER A 2 48.26 10.77 -14.35
C SER A 2 47.45 12.03 -13.99
N VAL A 3 46.22 11.88 -13.50
CA VAL A 3 45.32 13.00 -13.14
C VAL A 3 45.26 13.16 -11.62
N PRO A 4 45.39 14.40 -11.07
CA PRO A 4 45.27 14.65 -9.64
C PRO A 4 43.88 14.31 -9.09
N ARG A 5 43.83 13.67 -7.91
CA ARG A 5 42.57 13.33 -7.21
C ARG A 5 41.68 14.55 -6.96
N ALA A 6 42.27 15.70 -6.61
CA ALA A 6 41.53 16.92 -6.36
C ALA A 6 40.67 17.35 -7.57
N ARG A 7 41.22 17.25 -8.79
CA ARG A 7 40.49 17.59 -10.02
C ARG A 7 39.32 16.65 -10.29
N LEU A 8 39.44 15.37 -9.93
CA LEU A 8 38.34 14.42 -10.01
C LEU A 8 37.24 14.74 -9.00
N LEU A 9 37.61 15.16 -7.79
CA LEU A 9 36.65 15.56 -6.76
C LEU A 9 35.89 16.84 -7.13
N ASP A 10 36.54 17.81 -7.76
CA ASP A 10 35.91 19.03 -8.29
C ASP A 10 34.85 18.70 -9.34
N LEU A 11 35.21 17.84 -10.31
CA LEU A 11 34.28 17.38 -11.35
C LEU A 11 33.10 16.62 -10.75
N MET A 12 33.36 15.72 -9.80
CA MET A 12 32.31 14.97 -9.10
C MET A 12 31.37 15.91 -8.34
N LYS A 13 31.90 16.96 -7.71
CA LYS A 13 31.09 17.97 -7.01
C LYS A 13 30.18 18.73 -7.99
N ALA A 14 30.74 19.23 -9.10
CA ALA A 14 29.97 19.95 -10.13
C ALA A 14 28.88 19.06 -10.75
N GLN A 15 29.19 17.79 -11.03
CA GLN A 15 28.21 16.82 -11.49
C GLN A 15 27.07 16.64 -10.48
N CYS A 16 27.40 16.51 -9.18
CA CYS A 16 26.39 16.37 -8.15
C CYS A 16 25.46 17.58 -8.06
N GLU A 17 25.99 18.79 -8.21
CA GLU A 17 25.22 20.04 -8.27
C GLU A 17 24.29 20.09 -9.49
N VAL A 18 24.79 19.76 -10.69
CA VAL A 18 24.01 19.76 -11.94
C VAL A 18 22.83 18.80 -11.88
N PHE A 19 23.03 17.61 -11.31
CA PHE A 19 21.99 16.56 -11.27
C PHE A 19 21.24 16.49 -9.94
N ALA A 20 21.42 17.46 -9.04
CA ALA A 20 20.83 17.47 -7.71
C ALA A 20 21.02 16.14 -6.95
N THR A 21 22.22 15.56 -7.04
CA THR A 21 22.60 14.33 -6.32
C THR A 21 23.49 14.65 -5.11
N VAL A 22 23.62 13.69 -4.20
CA VAL A 22 24.38 13.90 -2.95
C VAL A 22 25.87 13.72 -3.19
N TYR A 23 26.66 14.76 -2.92
CA TYR A 23 28.12 14.72 -2.86
C TYR A 23 28.59 14.24 -1.48
N ASN A 24 29.24 13.07 -1.40
CA ASN A 24 29.71 12.47 -0.13
C ASN A 24 31.13 11.87 -0.30
N PRO A 25 32.18 12.70 -0.39
CA PRO A 25 33.55 12.24 -0.66
C PRO A 25 34.18 11.45 0.51
N GLU A 26 33.65 11.63 1.72
CA GLU A 26 34.09 10.95 2.95
C GLU A 26 33.32 9.67 3.25
N ALA A 27 32.36 9.30 2.41
CA ALA A 27 31.50 8.12 2.59
C ALA A 27 30.79 8.07 3.97
N LEU A 28 30.40 9.23 4.49
CA LEU A 28 29.68 9.35 5.76
C LEU A 28 28.30 8.68 5.68
N ARG A 29 27.85 8.11 6.81
CA ARG A 29 26.54 7.46 6.92
C ARG A 29 25.44 8.49 7.18
N THR A 30 24.92 9.08 6.12
CA THR A 30 23.92 10.17 6.15
C THR A 30 22.46 9.70 6.12
N GLY A 31 22.19 8.38 6.16
CA GLY A 31 20.82 7.85 6.12
C GLY A 31 20.12 7.91 4.75
N ASN A 32 20.77 8.44 3.71
CA ASN A 32 20.21 8.54 2.36
C ASN A 32 19.70 7.21 1.76
N LYS A 33 20.26 6.06 2.19
CA LYS A 33 19.76 4.74 1.82
C LYS A 33 18.30 4.55 2.24
N ILE A 34 17.92 5.02 3.42
CA ILE A 34 16.57 4.86 3.97
C ILE A 34 15.61 5.85 3.28
N LEU A 35 16.02 7.11 3.13
CA LEU A 35 15.19 8.14 2.51
C LEU A 35 14.86 7.86 1.03
N ARG A 36 15.77 7.22 0.29
CA ARG A 36 15.55 6.84 -1.12
C ARG A 36 14.72 5.57 -1.30
N GLN A 37 14.42 4.84 -0.23
CA GLN A 37 13.56 3.66 -0.35
C GLN A 37 12.17 4.09 -0.76
N ARG A 38 11.64 3.47 -1.81
CA ARG A 38 10.24 3.65 -2.20
C ARG A 38 9.35 3.11 -1.09
N LEU A 39 8.33 3.89 -0.74
CA LEU A 39 7.33 3.48 0.24
C LEU A 39 6.53 2.29 -0.31
N LYS A 40 6.36 1.25 0.51
CA LYS A 40 5.60 0.04 0.16
C LYS A 40 4.17 0.03 0.74
N GLY A 41 3.82 1.04 1.53
CA GLY A 41 2.56 1.13 2.26
C GLY A 41 1.32 0.85 1.39
N PRO A 42 1.16 1.50 0.22
CA PRO A 42 -0.01 1.28 -0.64
C PRO A 42 -0.13 -0.18 -1.10
N ALA A 43 0.96 -0.79 -1.55
CA ALA A 43 0.96 -2.18 -2.02
C ALA A 43 0.62 -3.19 -0.91
N ILE A 44 0.97 -2.87 0.33
CA ILE A 44 0.65 -3.71 1.51
C ILE A 44 -0.82 -3.52 1.92
N ALA A 45 -1.33 -2.28 1.87
CA ALA A 45 -2.71 -1.97 2.24
C ALA A 45 -3.72 -2.64 1.29
N ASP A 46 -3.40 -2.73 0.00
CA ASP A 46 -4.24 -3.36 -1.02
C ASP A 46 -4.12 -4.90 -1.07
N TYR A 47 -3.56 -5.56 -0.03
CA TYR A 47 -3.37 -7.02 -0.02
C TYR A 47 -4.68 -7.81 -0.11
N TYR A 48 -5.70 -7.40 0.66
CA TYR A 48 -7.04 -7.96 0.54
C TYR A 48 -7.91 -7.09 -0.36
N PRO A 49 -8.82 -7.70 -1.15
CA PRO A 49 -9.78 -6.94 -1.94
C PRO A 49 -10.52 -5.92 -1.05
N ARG A 50 -10.68 -4.71 -1.57
CA ARG A 50 -11.51 -3.70 -0.89
C ARG A 50 -12.94 -4.25 -0.76
N LYS A 51 -13.62 -3.85 0.32
CA LYS A 51 -15.04 -4.17 0.49
C LYS A 51 -15.80 -3.72 -0.75
N VAL A 52 -16.39 -4.69 -1.43
CA VAL A 52 -17.32 -4.47 -2.54
C VAL A 52 -18.74 -4.37 -1.99
N VAL A 53 -19.69 -4.20 -2.90
CA VAL A 53 -21.13 -4.20 -2.59
C VAL A 53 -21.49 -5.48 -1.84
N THR A 54 -22.19 -5.32 -0.72
CA THR A 54 -22.72 -6.43 0.08
C THR A 54 -24.22 -6.61 -0.17
N ILE A 55 -24.79 -7.75 0.23
CA ILE A 55 -26.25 -7.99 0.15
C ILE A 55 -27.06 -6.94 0.91
N LYS A 56 -26.51 -6.39 2.00
CA LYS A 56 -27.13 -5.27 2.74
C LYS A 56 -27.19 -3.98 1.93
N ASP A 57 -26.17 -3.73 1.11
CA ASP A 57 -26.18 -2.56 0.22
C ASP A 57 -27.24 -2.73 -0.88
N VAL A 58 -27.42 -3.94 -1.40
CA VAL A 58 -28.47 -4.26 -2.40
C VAL A 58 -29.87 -4.12 -1.77
N GLN A 59 -30.08 -4.65 -0.57
CA GLN A 59 -31.35 -4.50 0.16
C GLN A 59 -31.71 -3.04 0.43
N ARG A 60 -30.72 -2.22 0.78
CA ARG A 60 -30.93 -0.79 1.02
C ARG A 60 -31.30 -0.03 -0.25
N GLU A 61 -30.69 -0.39 -1.39
CA GLU A 61 -30.86 0.34 -2.64
C GLU A 61 -32.13 -0.08 -3.39
N PHE A 62 -32.45 -1.38 -3.39
CA PHE A 62 -33.54 -1.93 -4.22
C PHE A 62 -34.72 -2.46 -3.39
N GLY A 63 -34.59 -2.57 -2.08
CA GLY A 63 -35.72 -2.88 -1.20
C GLY A 63 -36.57 -1.63 -0.95
N PRO A 64 -37.92 -1.71 -0.98
CA PRO A 64 -38.78 -2.90 -1.01
C PRO A 64 -39.27 -3.32 -2.41
N GLU A 65 -38.85 -2.63 -3.47
CA GLU A 65 -39.34 -2.85 -4.83
C GLU A 65 -38.92 -4.21 -5.40
N VAL A 66 -37.74 -4.69 -4.98
CA VAL A 66 -37.18 -5.98 -5.39
C VAL A 66 -36.96 -6.87 -4.16
N LEU A 67 -37.39 -8.12 -4.26
CA LEU A 67 -37.12 -9.14 -3.25
C LEU A 67 -35.62 -9.44 -3.19
N THR A 68 -34.98 -9.08 -2.09
CA THR A 68 -33.52 -9.14 -1.89
C THR A 68 -33.19 -10.00 -0.67
N LEU A 69 -33.31 -11.32 -0.82
CA LEU A 69 -33.07 -12.29 0.26
C LEU A 69 -31.58 -12.58 0.47
N ASP A 70 -31.16 -12.69 1.73
CA ASP A 70 -29.85 -13.20 2.12
C ASP A 70 -29.98 -14.68 2.54
N LEU A 71 -29.85 -15.58 1.58
CA LEU A 71 -30.14 -17.01 1.78
C LEU A 71 -29.18 -17.68 2.78
N GLU A 72 -27.91 -17.27 2.81
CA GLU A 72 -26.90 -17.82 3.71
C GLU A 72 -27.18 -17.38 5.16
N GLU A 73 -27.60 -16.13 5.35
CA GLU A 73 -28.05 -15.67 6.66
C GLU A 73 -29.36 -16.36 7.10
N MET A 74 -30.31 -16.61 6.19
CA MET A 74 -31.52 -17.37 6.50
C MET A 74 -31.20 -18.79 6.96
N ASP A 75 -30.32 -19.50 6.25
CA ASP A 75 -29.88 -20.85 6.61
C ASP A 75 -29.16 -20.87 7.97
N ARG A 76 -28.29 -19.88 8.23
CA ARG A 76 -27.65 -19.70 9.54
C ARG A 76 -28.68 -19.53 10.66
N LEU A 77 -29.72 -18.73 10.43
CA LEU A 77 -30.77 -18.48 11.42
C LEU A 77 -31.64 -19.72 11.66
N GLU A 78 -31.98 -20.47 10.61
CA GLU A 78 -32.70 -21.75 10.71
C GLU A 78 -31.87 -22.77 11.51
N HIS A 79 -30.57 -22.88 11.23
CA HIS A 79 -29.66 -23.75 11.96
C HIS A 79 -29.61 -23.42 13.46
N ILE A 80 -29.48 -22.12 13.80
CA ILE A 80 -29.47 -21.66 15.19
C ILE A 80 -30.81 -21.95 15.87
N ALA A 81 -31.93 -21.66 15.20
CA ALA A 81 -33.26 -21.91 15.73
C ALA A 81 -33.48 -23.40 16.00
N GLY A 82 -33.01 -24.27 15.10
CA GLY A 82 -33.06 -25.72 15.27
C GLY A 82 -32.26 -26.22 16.48
N TYR A 83 -31.12 -25.59 16.79
CA TYR A 83 -30.31 -25.94 17.96
C TYR A 83 -30.93 -25.47 19.29
N VAL A 84 -31.63 -24.34 19.30
CA VAL A 84 -32.28 -23.80 20.52
C VAL A 84 -33.56 -24.56 20.87
N MET A 85 -34.18 -25.20 19.89
CA MET A 85 -35.47 -25.90 20.04
C MET A 85 -35.34 -27.42 20.27
N GLY A 86 -34.13 -27.99 20.21
CA GLY A 86 -33.84 -29.41 20.47
C GLY A 86 -33.15 -29.62 21.81
#